data_AF-A0A2M7NHC3-F1
#
_entry.id   AF-A0A2M7NHC3-F1
#
_cell.length_a   1.000
_cell.length_b   1.000
_cell.length_c   1.000
_cell.angle_alpha   90.00
_cell.angle_beta   90.00
_cell.angle_gamma   90.00
#
_symmetry.space_group_name_H-M   'P 1'
#
loop_
_entity.id
_entity.type
_entity.pdbx_description
1 polymer ?
#
loop_
_entity_poly.entity_id
_entity_poly.type
_entity_poly.pdbx_seq_one_letter_code
_entity_poly.pdbx_strand_id
1 'polypeptide(L)' 'MISNQSYYKAFNLCKNVDEKDTPYLALSIELEIHLLTQDEKLAAHLKQEGFDKVISLTDFLSEI' A
#
# COMPACT_ATOMS: atom_id res chain seq x y z
N MET A 1 14.78 2.17 9.54
CA MET A 1 14.20 0.96 10.17
C MET A 1 12.71 1.21 10.29
N ILE A 2 11.84 0.30 9.84
CA ILE A 2 10.38 0.47 9.89
C ILE A 2 9.91 0.24 11.33
N SER A 3 9.04 1.10 11.85
CA SER A 3 8.49 0.91 13.19
C SER A 3 7.52 -0.28 13.24
N ASN A 4 7.43 -0.93 14.40
CA ASN A 4 6.44 -2.00 14.60
C ASN A 4 5.01 -1.49 14.35
N GLN A 5 4.71 -0.24 14.70
CA GLN A 5 3.40 0.36 14.46
C GLN A 5 3.07 0.42 12.97
N SER A 6 3.98 0.92 12.13
CA SER A 6 3.82 0.95 10.68
C SER A 6 3.66 -0.46 10.11
N TYR A 7 4.44 -1.42 10.62
CA TYR A 7 4.35 -2.81 10.20
C TYR A 7 3.01 -3.46 10.56
N TYR A 8 2.52 -3.30 11.79
CA TYR A 8 1.22 -3.84 12.20
C TYR A 8 0.06 -3.19 11.45
N LYS A 9 0.13 -1.89 11.17
CA LYS A 9 -0.88 -1.20 10.35
C LYS A 9 -0.92 -1.78 8.94
N ALA A 10 0.26 -1.92 8.31
CA ALA A 10 0.37 -2.52 6.98
C ALA A 10 -0.13 -3.97 6.95
N PHE A 11 0.27 -4.78 7.92
CA PHE A 11 -0.16 -6.18 8.01
C PHE A 11 -1.68 -6.30 8.09
N ASN A 12 -2.33 -5.45 8.90
CA ASN A 12 -3.79 -5.46 9.02
C ASN A 12 -4.51 -5.11 7.71
N LEU A 13 -3.92 -4.24 6.89
CA LEU A 13 -4.44 -3.87 5.57
C LEU A 13 -4.13 -4.93 4.50
N CYS A 14 -3.02 -5.65 4.61
CA CYS A 14 -2.58 -6.60 3.59
C CYS A 14 -3.05 -8.04 3.81
N LYS A 15 -3.24 -8.48 5.06
CA LYS A 15 -3.45 -9.90 5.43
C LYS A 15 -4.62 -10.62 4.72
N ASN A 16 -5.62 -9.88 4.24
CA ASN A 16 -6.80 -10.45 3.58
C ASN A 16 -6.70 -10.42 2.04
N VAL A 17 -5.64 -9.83 1.48
CA VAL A 17 -5.42 -9.69 0.02
C VAL A 17 -4.10 -10.34 -0.38
N ASP A 18 -2.99 -9.77 0.08
CA ASP A 18 -1.65 -10.35 -0.07
C ASP A 18 -0.76 -9.92 1.10
N GLU A 19 -0.53 -10.85 2.03
CA GLU A 19 0.33 -10.62 3.20
C GLU A 19 1.77 -10.22 2.81
N LYS A 20 2.26 -10.65 1.64
CA LYS A 20 3.64 -10.38 1.19
C LYS A 20 3.89 -8.92 0.87
N ASP A 21 2.84 -8.13 0.68
CA ASP A 21 2.96 -6.68 0.41
C ASP A 21 3.11 -5.84 1.68
N THR A 22 2.92 -6.45 2.86
CA THR A 22 3.11 -5.83 4.17
C THR A 22 4.39 -4.98 4.29
N PRO A 23 5.60 -5.46 3.95
CA PRO A 23 6.82 -4.65 4.09
C PRO A 23 6.84 -3.41 3.19
N TYR A 24 6.27 -3.46 1.98
CA TYR A 24 6.23 -2.31 1.07
C TYR A 24 5.23 -1.26 1.53
N LEU A 25 4.05 -1.70 1.96
CA LEU A 25 3.04 -0.82 2.54
C LEU A 25 3.53 -0.22 3.87
N ALA A 26 4.22 -1.00 4.69
CA ALA A 26 4.79 -0.51 5.95
C ALA A 26 5.84 0.58 5.71
N LEU A 27 6.65 0.46 4.65
CA LEU A 27 7.60 1.48 4.26
C LEU A 27 6.89 2.76 3.78
N SER A 28 5.83 2.62 2.98
CA SER A 28 5.00 3.74 2.52
C SER A 28 4.35 4.49 3.69
N ILE A 29 3.84 3.76 4.69
CA ILE A 29 3.28 4.33 5.92
C ILE A 29 4.36 5.05 6.73
N GLU A 30 5.52 4.42 6.95
CA GLU A 30 6.61 4.96 7.76
C GLU A 30 7.18 6.26 7.16
N LEU A 31 7.34 6.31 5.84
CA LEU A 31 7.91 7.44 5.14
C LEU A 31 6.86 8.45 4.65
N GLU A 32 5.58 8.16 4.88
CA GLU A 32 4.46 8.98 4.42
C GLU A 32 4.40 9.22 2.90
N ILE A 33 4.93 8.28 2.11
CA ILE A 33 5.00 8.34 0.63
C ILE A 33 3.91 7.50 -0.04
N HIS A 34 3.66 7.76 -1.33
CA HIS A 34 2.74 6.93 -2.13
C HIS A 34 3.33 5.54 -2.39
N LEU A 35 2.51 4.50 -2.23
CA LEU A 35 2.77 3.16 -2.73
C LEU A 35 2.36 3.09 -4.20
N LEU A 36 3.33 2.93 -5.10
CA LEU A 36 3.06 2.57 -6.48
C LEU A 36 3.02 1.05 -6.60
N THR A 37 1.94 0.49 -7.15
CA THR A 37 1.80 -0.97 -7.33
C THR A 37 1.19 -1.33 -8.67
N GLN A 38 1.57 -2.50 -9.21
CA GLN A 38 0.89 -3.11 -10.37
C GLN A 38 -0.28 -3.99 -9.94
N ASP A 39 -0.41 -4.29 -8.64
CA ASP A 39 -1.52 -5.07 -8.13
C ASP A 39 -2.76 -4.17 -7.96
N GLU A 40 -3.63 -4.21 -8.98
CA GLU A 40 -4.90 -3.48 -8.98
C GLU A 40 -5.84 -3.93 -7.85
N LYS A 41 -5.78 -5.20 -7.41
CA LYS A 41 -6.61 -5.70 -6.31
C LYS A 41 -6.16 -5.11 -4.99
N LEU A 42 -4.84 -5.06 -4.75
CA LEU A 42 -4.27 -4.40 -3.58
C LEU A 42 -4.61 -2.91 -3.59
N ALA A 43 -4.38 -2.21 -4.71
CA ALA A 43 -4.66 -0.78 -4.81
C ALA A 43 -6.14 -0.47 -4.53
N ALA A 44 -7.07 -1.24 -5.11
CA ALA A 44 -8.50 -1.08 -4.86
C ALA A 44 -8.87 -1.38 -3.40
N HIS A 45 -8.33 -2.46 -2.82
CA HIS A 45 -8.58 -2.80 -1.42
C HIS A 45 -8.08 -1.71 -0.46
N LEU A 46 -6.86 -1.21 -0.67
CA LEU A 46 -6.28 -0.15 0.16
C LEU A 46 -7.10 1.14 0.09
N LYS A 47 -7.56 1.54 -1.11
CA LYS A 47 -8.49 2.68 -1.27
C LYS A 47 -9.81 2.45 -0.53
N GLN A 48 -10.37 1.22 -0.57
CA GLN A 48 -11.60 0.87 0.16
C GLN A 48 -11.44 0.93 1.69
N GLU A 49 -10.26 0.56 2.20
CA GLU A 49 -9.91 0.64 3.62
C GLU A 49 -9.49 2.06 4.05
N GLY A 50 -9.56 3.05 3.15
CA GLY A 50 -9.24 4.46 3.43
C GLY A 50 -7.75 4.80 3.43
N PHE A 51 -6.92 4.00 2.77
CA PHE A 51 -5.51 4.31 2.54
C PHE A 51 -5.34 4.99 1.16
N ASP A 52 -5.35 6.32 1.17
CA ASP A 52 -5.31 7.12 -0.07
C ASP A 52 -3.90 7.26 -0.69
N LYS A 53 -2.84 6.90 0.04
CA LYS A 53 -1.45 6.98 -0.44
C LYS A 53 -1.06 5.77 -1.31
N VAL A 54 -1.92 5.40 -2.25
CA VAL A 54 -1.70 4.29 -3.19
C VAL A 54 -2.07 4.69 -4.61
N ILE A 55 -1.18 4.40 -5.56
CA ILE A 55 -1.33 4.69 -6.97
C ILE A 55 -1.14 3.37 -7.73
N SER A 56 -2.04 3.05 -8.65
CA SER A 56 -1.83 1.89 -9.53
C SER A 56 -0.91 2.25 -10.68
N LEU A 57 -0.20 1.27 -11.24
CA LEU A 57 0.68 1.56 -12.37
C LEU A 57 -0.11 2.08 -13.58
N THR A 58 -1.32 1.58 -13.81
CA THR A 58 -2.19 2.08 -14.88
C THR A 58 -2.59 3.53 -14.66
N ASP A 59 -2.98 3.90 -13.44
CA ASP A 59 -3.29 5.29 -13.08
C ASP A 59 -2.07 6.18 -13.33
N PHE A 60 -0.90 5.77 -12.83
CA PHE A 60 0.37 6.52 -12.96
C PHE A 60 0.78 6.75 -14.42
N LEU A 61 0.67 5.72 -15.27
CA LEU A 61 1.04 5.82 -16.69
C LEU A 61 0.06 6.65 -17.52
N SER A 62 -1.19 6.80 -17.06
CA SER A 62 -2.18 7.63 -17.75
C SER A 62 -1.94 9.14 -17.61
N GLU A 63 -1.11 9.53 -16.63
CA GLU A 63 -0.79 10.92 -16.30
C GLU A 63 0.51 11.43 -16.96
N ILE A 64 1.21 10.58 -17.74
CA ILE A 64 2.50 10.88 -18.40
C ILE A 64 2.32 10.89 -19.92
#